data_AF-A0A950E7T5-F1
#
_entry.id   AF-A0A950E7T5-F1
#
_cell.length_a   1.000
_cell.length_b   1.000
_cell.length_c   1.000
_cell.angle_alpha   90.00
_cell.angle_beta   90.00
_cell.angle_gamma   90.00
#
_symmetry.space_group_name_H-M   'P 1'
#
loop_
_entity.id
_entity.type
_entity.pdbx_description
1 polymer ?
#
loop_
_entity_poly.entity_id
_entity_poly.type
_entity_poly.pdbx_seq_one_letter_code
_entity_poly.pdbx_strand_id
1 'polypeptide(L)'
;MFRAVVTLLICGVLSSPIWCPAQPASPSDAPTEPADSSQPPAVPARSYVYSIRNPDAITDYETNPAVVHRMVDELVMAATSKPTVAAAWESMVKPSDVVGIKVSVSGAPLFVS
;
A
#
# COMPACT_ATOMS: atom_id res chain seq x y z
N MET A 1 18.64 3.56 24.60
CA MET A 1 18.95 3.78 23.18
C MET A 1 17.87 3.11 22.33
N PHE A 2 16.66 3.68 22.29
CA PHE A 2 15.53 3.10 21.56
C PHE A 2 15.24 3.95 20.32
N ARG A 3 15.45 3.35 19.16
CA ARG A 3 15.26 3.97 17.83
C ARG A 3 13.79 3.80 17.47
N ALA A 4 13.01 4.87 17.55
CA ALA A 4 11.64 4.88 17.06
C ALA A 4 11.66 4.74 15.53
N VAL A 5 11.23 3.60 15.04
CA VAL A 5 11.11 3.28 13.61
C VAL A 5 9.63 3.40 13.25
N VAL A 6 9.26 4.55 12.70
CA VAL A 6 7.94 4.75 12.08
C VAL A 6 7.99 4.14 10.69
N THR A 7 7.57 2.87 10.60
CA THR A 7 7.36 2.18 9.32
C THR A 7 5.93 2.46 8.87
N LEU A 8 5.78 3.39 7.92
CA LEU A 8 4.49 3.70 7.29
C LEU A 8 4.26 2.70 6.16
N LEU A 9 3.39 1.73 6.42
CA LEU A 9 3.15 0.57 5.55
C LEU A 9 1.77 0.75 4.90
N ILE A 10 1.74 1.44 3.76
CA ILE A 10 0.51 1.67 2.98
C ILE A 10 0.16 0.36 2.26
N CYS A 11 -0.84 -0.36 2.79
CA CYS A 11 -1.44 -1.53 2.15
C CYS A 11 -2.61 -1.06 1.27
N GLY A 12 -2.46 -1.17 -0.06
CA GLY A 12 -3.59 -1.10 -0.98
C GLY A 12 -4.32 -2.44 -1.00
N VAL A 13 -5.47 -2.53 -0.33
CA VAL A 13 -6.41 -3.65 -0.47
C VAL A 13 -7.47 -3.22 -1.49
N LEU A 14 -7.33 -3.65 -2.74
CA LEU A 14 -8.47 -3.71 -3.65
C LEU A 14 -9.12 -5.08 -3.44
N SER A 15 -10.10 -5.08 -2.52
CA SER A 15 -11.02 -6.18 -2.29
C SER A 15 -11.85 -6.38 -3.55
N SER A 16 -11.80 -7.59 -4.09
CA SER A 16 -12.58 -8.03 -5.26
C SER A 16 -14.08 -7.81 -5.02
N PRO A 17 -14.89 -7.48 -6.05
CA PRO A 17 -16.33 -7.43 -5.89
C PRO A 17 -16.85 -8.84 -5.60
N ILE A 18 -17.31 -9.04 -4.37
CA ILE A 18 -18.15 -10.17 -3.97
C ILE A 18 -19.51 -9.93 -4.64
N TRP A 19 -19.61 -10.29 -5.92
CA TRP A 19 -20.89 -10.43 -6.61
C TRP A 19 -20.92 -11.82 -7.23
N CYS A 20 -21.26 -12.81 -6.40
CA CYS A 20 -21.63 -14.13 -6.85
C CYS A 20 -23.17 -14.17 -6.83
N PRO A 21 -23.88 -13.98 -7.96
CA PRO A 21 -25.27 -14.38 -8.00
C PRO A 21 -25.30 -15.91 -8.01
N ALA A 22 -26.00 -16.49 -7.04
CA ALA A 22 -26.27 -17.91 -6.96
C ALA A 22 -26.79 -18.44 -8.30
N GLN A 23 -26.05 -19.35 -8.92
CA GLN A 23 -26.46 -20.02 -10.15
C GLN A 23 -27.33 -21.22 -9.77
N PRO A 24 -28.62 -21.28 -10.16
CA PRO A 24 -29.42 -22.48 -9.96
C PRO A 24 -28.90 -23.58 -10.90
N ALA A 25 -28.68 -24.77 -10.35
CA ALA A 25 -28.20 -25.93 -11.08
C ALA A 25 -29.25 -26.41 -12.09
N SER A 26 -28.89 -26.43 -13.38
CA SER A 26 -29.58 -27.22 -14.40
C SER A 26 -28.82 -28.52 -14.63
N PRO A 27 -29.48 -29.70 -14.60
CA PRO A 27 -28.85 -30.97 -14.91
C PRO A 27 -28.97 -31.24 -16.42
N SER A 28 -27.85 -31.30 -17.12
CA SER A 28 -27.82 -31.85 -18.49
C SER A 28 -26.61 -32.74 -18.65
N ASP A 29 -26.89 -34.02 -18.85
CA ASP A 29 -25.98 -35.13 -19.07
C ASP A 29 -25.02 -34.95 -20.26
N ALA A 30 -23.84 -35.57 -20.11
CA ALA A 30 -22.82 -35.98 -21.10
C ALA A 30 -21.78 -34.93 -21.62
N PRO A 31 -20.58 -35.39 -22.07
CA PRO A 31 -19.65 -36.38 -21.54
C PRO A 31 -18.33 -35.74 -21.05
N THR A 32 -17.63 -36.40 -20.13
CA THR A 32 -16.33 -35.98 -19.57
C THR A 32 -15.23 -35.93 -20.64
N GLU A 33 -15.01 -34.76 -21.24
CA GLU A 33 -13.69 -34.38 -21.76
C GLU A 33 -12.80 -34.01 -20.57
N PRO A 34 -11.58 -34.58 -20.42
CA PRO A 34 -10.62 -34.09 -19.44
C PRO A 34 -10.19 -32.68 -19.86
N ALA A 35 -10.80 -31.67 -19.23
CA ALA A 35 -10.30 -30.31 -19.25
C ALA A 35 -8.89 -30.33 -18.65
N ASP A 36 -7.89 -30.23 -19.51
CA ASP A 36 -6.52 -29.96 -19.12
C ASP A 36 -6.47 -28.54 -18.56
N SER A 37 -6.78 -28.40 -17.27
CA SER A 37 -6.65 -27.15 -16.51
C SER A 37 -5.18 -26.93 -16.14
N SER A 38 -4.31 -26.89 -17.15
CA SER A 38 -2.92 -26.43 -17.04
C SER A 38 -2.87 -24.90 -17.13
N GLN A 39 -3.67 -24.20 -16.33
CA GLN A 39 -3.46 -22.77 -16.11
C GLN A 39 -2.39 -22.64 -15.02
N PRO A 40 -1.22 -22.04 -15.32
CA PRO A 40 -0.19 -21.83 -14.31
C PRO A 40 -0.78 -21.03 -13.14
N PRO A 41 -0.46 -21.38 -11.88
CA PRO A 41 -0.92 -20.62 -10.72
C PRO A 41 -0.54 -19.14 -10.91
N ALA A 42 -1.54 -18.25 -10.78
CA ALA A 42 -1.33 -16.82 -10.90
C ALA A 42 -0.27 -16.38 -9.89
N VAL A 43 0.84 -15.81 -10.39
CA VAL A 43 1.91 -15.31 -9.53
C VAL A 43 1.33 -14.16 -8.69
N PRO A 44 1.48 -14.17 -7.36
CA PRO A 44 0.95 -13.12 -6.51
C PRO A 44 1.56 -11.77 -6.91
N ALA A 45 0.72 -10.74 -6.97
CA ALA A 45 1.14 -9.40 -7.31
C ALA A 45 2.22 -8.92 -6.34
N ARG A 46 3.38 -8.51 -6.88
CA ARG A 46 4.47 -7.98 -6.07
C ARG A 46 4.06 -6.62 -5.51
N SER A 47 4.31 -6.41 -4.22
CA SER A 47 4.13 -5.12 -3.57
C SER A 47 5.49 -4.42 -3.46
N TYR A 48 5.55 -3.14 -3.83
CA TYR A 48 6.74 -2.31 -3.65
C TYR A 48 6.60 -1.48 -2.38
N VAL A 49 7.66 -1.47 -1.57
CA VAL A 49 7.71 -0.68 -0.32
C VAL A 49 8.89 0.28 -0.42
N TYR A 50 8.60 1.57 -0.29
CA TYR A 50 9.59 2.63 -0.28
C TYR A 50 9.73 3.21 1.12
N SER A 51 10.95 3.50 1.56
CA SER A 51 11.21 4.06 2.89
C SER A 51 12.19 5.23 2.81
N ILE A 52 11.88 6.33 3.48
CA ILE A 52 12.74 7.49 3.65
C ILE A 52 12.93 7.78 5.14
N ARG A 53 14.10 8.29 5.52
CA ARG A 53 14.44 8.66 6.90
C ARG A 53 15.13 10.00 6.92
N ASN A 54 14.75 10.85 7.86
CA ASN A 54 15.43 12.10 8.16
C ASN A 54 15.50 12.27 9.69
N PRO A 55 16.68 12.50 10.28
CA PRO A 55 16.81 12.72 11.72
C PRO A 55 16.07 13.97 12.21
N ASP A 56 15.90 14.98 11.35
CA ASP A 56 15.24 16.25 11.69
C ASP A 56 13.71 16.18 11.54
N ALA A 57 13.17 15.01 11.18
CA ALA A 57 11.71 14.81 11.09
C ALA A 57 11.03 14.85 12.46
N ILE A 58 11.76 14.52 13.52
CA ILE A 58 11.30 14.60 14.91
C ILE A 58 12.42 15.23 15.73
N THR A 59 12.15 16.39 16.31
CA THR A 59 13.08 17.13 17.17
C THR A 59 12.36 17.45 18.48
N ASP A 60 13.00 17.20 19.62
CA ASP A 60 12.40 17.43 20.95
C ASP A 60 11.02 16.78 21.15
N TYR A 61 10.82 15.58 20.58
CA TYR A 61 9.54 14.86 20.54
C TYR A 61 8.41 15.52 19.74
N GLU A 62 8.70 16.63 19.07
CA GLU A 62 7.79 17.31 18.16
C GLU A 62 8.09 16.92 16.70
N THR A 63 7.04 16.72 15.93
CA THR A 63 7.19 16.43 14.49
C THR A 63 7.49 17.72 13.75
N ASN A 64 8.48 17.71 12.86
CA ASN A 64 8.73 18.81 11.95
C ASN A 64 7.92 18.63 10.65
N PRO A 65 6.75 19.28 10.49
CA PRO A 65 5.87 19.04 9.35
C PRO A 65 6.54 19.42 8.02
N ALA A 66 7.35 20.47 7.98
CA ALA A 66 8.03 20.90 6.77
C ALA A 66 9.01 19.83 6.26
N VAL A 67 9.75 19.20 7.17
CA VAL A 67 10.67 18.10 6.84
C VAL A 67 9.88 16.88 6.37
N VAL A 68 8.81 16.51 7.07
CA VAL A 68 7.97 15.36 6.70
C VAL A 68 7.32 15.54 5.32
N HIS A 69 6.76 16.72 5.04
CA HIS A 69 6.19 17.04 3.72
C HIS A 69 7.22 16.89 2.61
N ARG A 70 8.41 17.48 2.80
CA ARG A 70 9.50 17.38 1.84
C ARG A 70 9.95 15.93 1.64
N MET A 71 10.03 15.13 2.70
CA MET A 71 10.38 13.72 2.61
C MET A 71 9.38 12.93 1.76
N VAL A 72 8.08 13.18 1.91
CA VAL A 72 7.04 12.51 1.12
C VAL A 72 7.13 12.92 -0.35
N ASP A 73 7.30 14.21 -0.63
CA ASP A 73 7.44 14.75 -1.98
C ASP A 73 8.69 14.21 -2.71
N GLU A 74 9.83 14.17 -2.03
CA GLU A 74 11.07 13.60 -2.57
C GLU A 74 10.93 12.09 -2.82
N LEU A 75 10.27 11.36 -1.90
CA LEU A 75 10.06 9.91 -2.05
C LEU A 75 9.17 9.59 -3.24
N VAL A 76 8.04 10.30 -3.41
CA VAL A 76 7.09 10.02 -4.50
C VAL A 76 7.71 10.35 -5.87
N MET A 77 8.45 11.45 -5.97
CA MET A 77 9.15 11.81 -7.20
C MET A 77 10.26 10.80 -7.54
N ALA A 78 11.04 10.37 -6.54
CA ALA A 78 12.11 9.39 -6.74
C ALA A 78 11.57 7.99 -7.10
N ALA A 79 10.46 7.56 -6.48
CA ALA A 79 9.84 6.27 -6.75
C ALA A 79 9.25 6.16 -8.16
N THR A 80 8.80 7.29 -8.72
CA THR A 80 8.10 7.35 -10.02
C THR A 80 8.95 7.92 -11.16
N SER A 81 10.14 8.45 -10.85
CA SER A 81 11.02 9.17 -11.77
C SER A 81 10.31 10.35 -12.47
N LYS A 82 9.41 11.03 -11.77
CA LYS A 82 8.67 12.19 -12.29
C LYS A 82 9.29 13.52 -11.81
N PRO A 83 9.25 14.58 -12.64
CA PRO A 83 9.86 15.87 -12.33
C PRO A 83 9.03 16.74 -11.38
N THR A 84 7.75 16.41 -11.17
CA THR A 84 6.85 17.17 -10.30
C THR A 84 6.04 16.24 -9.40
N VAL A 85 5.68 16.73 -8.21
CA VAL A 85 4.88 15.98 -7.22
C VAL A 85 3.52 15.58 -7.77
N ALA A 86 2.83 16.49 -8.48
CA ALA A 86 1.53 16.19 -9.09
C ALA A 86 1.61 15.05 -10.11
N ALA A 87 2.58 15.11 -11.04
CA ALA A 87 2.77 14.07 -12.05
C ALA A 87 3.19 12.72 -11.42
N ALA A 88 3.90 12.76 -10.30
CA ALA A 88 4.26 11.57 -9.52
C ALA A 88 3.00 10.89 -8.96
N TRP A 89 2.17 11.64 -8.23
CA TRP A 89 0.92 11.11 -7.65
C TRP A 89 -0.06 10.61 -8.71
N GLU A 90 -0.25 11.36 -9.81
CA GLU A 90 -1.11 10.95 -10.94
C GLU A 90 -0.67 9.61 -11.56
N SER A 91 0.64 9.30 -11.51
CA SER A 91 1.15 8.03 -12.02
C SER A 91 1.00 6.85 -11.06
N MET A 92 0.76 7.13 -9.76
CA MET A 92 0.62 6.10 -8.72
C MET A 92 -0.83 5.80 -8.35
N VAL A 93 -1.69 6.82 -8.32
CA VAL A 93 -3.08 6.70 -7.86
C VAL A 93 -4.04 7.36 -8.85
N LYS A 94 -5.13 6.67 -9.16
CA LYS A 94 -6.25 7.22 -9.92
C LYS A 94 -7.34 7.73 -8.97
N PRO A 95 -8.19 8.69 -9.39
CA PRO A 95 -9.30 9.16 -8.56
C PRO A 95 -10.29 8.07 -8.14
N SER A 96 -10.35 6.96 -8.88
CA SER A 96 -11.19 5.80 -8.58
C SER A 96 -10.56 4.81 -7.58
N ASP A 97 -9.29 4.99 -7.23
CA ASP A 97 -8.56 4.05 -6.40
C ASP A 97 -8.86 4.29 -4.91
N VAL A 98 -9.01 3.21 -4.15
CA VAL A 98 -9.15 3.28 -2.69
C VAL A 98 -7.76 3.20 -2.06
N VAL A 99 -7.37 4.26 -1.36
CA VAL A 99 -6.06 4.37 -0.69
C VAL A 99 -6.20 4.10 0.80
N GLY A 100 -5.50 3.10 1.31
CA GLY A 100 -5.43 2.79 2.74
C GLY A 100 -4.23 3.48 3.40
N ILE A 101 -4.46 4.39 4.35
CA ILE A 101 -3.39 5.06 5.10
C ILE A 101 -3.19 4.33 6.43
N LYS A 102 -1.95 3.87 6.69
CA LYS A 102 -1.58 3.25 7.97
C LYS A 102 -0.45 4.03 8.63
N VAL A 103 -0.72 4.51 9.84
CA VAL A 103 0.27 5.19 10.68
C VAL A 103 0.74 4.22 11.76
N SER A 104 2.05 3.97 11.82
CA SER A 104 2.67 3.17 12.89
C SER A 104 3.53 4.10 13.75
N VAL A 105 3.05 4.47 14.93
CA VAL A 105 3.84 5.25 15.89
C VAL A 105 4.54 4.32 16.86
N SER A 106 5.86 4.40 16.94
CA SER A 106 6.63 3.81 18.03
C SER A 106 6.76 4.85 19.14
N GLY A 107 5.72 4.95 19.97
CA GLY A 107 5.73 5.80 21.17
C GLY A 107 6.56 5.15 22.28
N ALA A 108 7.62 5.81 22.73
CA ALA A 108 8.19 5.53 24.05
C ALA A 108 7.22 6.03 25.15
N PRO A 109 7.25 5.49 26.37
CA PRO A 109 6.19 5.70 27.37
C PRO A 109 6.10 7.15 27.83
N LEU A 110 4.89 7.71 27.80
CA LEU A 110 4.52 8.93 28.54
C LEU A 110 4.29 8.57 30.01
N PHE A 111 5.37 8.34 30.77
CA PHE A 111 5.29 8.35 32.23
C PHE A 111 6.16 9.49 32.74
N VAL A 112 5.52 10.63 33.01
CA VAL A 112 6.06 11.66 33.89
C VAL A 112 5.53 11.37 35.29
N SER A 113 6.46 11.19 36.23
CA SER A 113 6.19 11.09 37.67
C SER A 113 5.88 12.46 38.26
#